data_AF-A0A914IX09-F1
#
_entry.id   AF-A0A914IX09-F1
#
_cell.length_a   1.000
_cell.length_b   1.000
_cell.length_c   1.000
_cell.angle_alpha   90.00
_cell.angle_beta   90.00
_cell.angle_gamma   90.00
#
_symmetry.space_group_name_H-M   'P 1'
#
loop_
_entity.id
_entity.type
_entity.pdbx_description
1 polymer ?
#
loop_
_entity_poly.entity_id
_entity_poly.type
_entity_poly.pdbx_seq_one_letter_code
_entity_poly.pdbx_strand_id
1 'polypeptide(L)'
;MPACLAKNKDGGNKLNQQLKQHSITLAQGRRKSAPNSSFTALCETESLTLATDFHKLSDQHFPFNSTCYEIMRMCHDQNEFFNKLTMYRCASEALKEVLNVISRDKTPLMDMPLDPPLIMHPESQKEFTNFSLLTHGFGVPGHAASWSTALKLIDTLNRVSMNPKAFCSQIQRPEFHWMEQKPFLPMQPPTNNFNF
;
A
#
# COMPACT_ATOMS: atom_id res chain seq x y z
N MET A 1 19.73 17.41 -26.81
CA MET A 1 19.66 16.84 -25.45
C MET A 1 20.75 17.49 -24.62
N PRO A 2 20.45 18.43 -23.70
CA PRO A 2 21.49 19.09 -22.93
C PRO A 2 22.05 18.10 -21.89
N ALA A 3 23.34 17.83 -21.97
CA ALA A 3 24.05 16.99 -21.02
C ALA A 3 24.06 17.67 -19.64
N CYS A 4 23.71 16.93 -18.60
CA CYS A 4 23.81 17.40 -17.22
C CYS A 4 25.24 17.88 -16.94
N LEU A 5 25.40 19.15 -16.54
CA LEU A 5 26.70 19.78 -16.19
C LEU A 5 27.48 19.01 -15.10
N ALA A 6 26.83 18.07 -14.41
CA ALA A 6 27.40 17.21 -13.38
C ALA A 6 28.36 16.11 -13.88
N LYS A 7 28.58 15.96 -15.20
CA LYS A 7 29.52 14.96 -15.76
C LYS A 7 30.79 15.56 -16.38
N ASN A 8 31.22 16.75 -15.95
CA ASN A 8 32.53 17.26 -16.38
C ASN A 8 33.64 16.54 -15.60
N LYS A 9 34.69 16.05 -16.30
CA LYS A 9 35.76 15.19 -15.75
C LYS A 9 36.43 15.77 -14.48
N ASP A 10 36.44 17.09 -14.36
CA ASP A 10 37.06 17.83 -13.24
C ASP A 10 36.07 18.35 -12.18
N GLY A 11 34.76 18.14 -12.36
CA GLY A 11 33.74 18.65 -11.43
C GLY A 11 33.91 18.10 -10.01
N GLY A 12 34.24 16.81 -9.88
CA GLY A 12 34.49 16.18 -8.59
C GLY A 12 35.74 16.72 -7.88
N ASN A 13 36.78 17.09 -8.64
CA ASN A 13 38.02 17.65 -8.07
C ASN A 13 37.83 19.08 -7.58
N LYS A 14 37.13 19.92 -8.35
CA LYS A 14 36.78 21.29 -7.93
C LYS A 14 35.91 21.31 -6.68
N LEU A 15 34.90 20.45 -6.61
CA LEU A 15 34.04 20.33 -5.43
C LEU A 15 34.85 19.91 -4.18
N ASN A 16 35.76 18.94 -4.33
CA ASN A 16 36.60 18.50 -3.21
C ASN A 16 37.56 19.62 -2.74
N GLN A 17 38.12 20.42 -3.65
CA GLN A 17 38.94 21.58 -3.29
C GLN A 17 38.15 22.66 -2.55
N GLN A 18 36.93 22.98 -3.00
CA GLN A 18 36.06 23.95 -2.32
C GLN A 18 35.66 23.45 -0.92
N LEU A 19 35.32 22.18 -0.77
CA LEU A 19 34.98 21.60 0.53
C LEU A 19 36.17 21.58 1.51
N LYS A 20 37.39 21.34 1.01
CA LYS A 20 38.61 21.44 1.81
C LYS A 20 38.83 22.83 2.40
N GLN A 21 38.41 23.90 1.72
CA GLN A 21 38.47 25.27 2.27
C GLN A 21 37.56 25.45 3.49
N HIS A 22 36.51 24.63 3.60
CA HIS A 22 35.60 24.58 4.75
C HIS A 22 35.93 23.44 5.72
N SER A 23 37.15 22.89 5.69
CA SER A 23 37.59 21.77 6.54
C SER A 23 36.80 20.47 6.34
N ILE A 24 36.11 20.30 5.20
CA ILE A 24 35.37 19.09 4.85
C ILE A 24 36.20 18.29 3.84
N THR A 25 36.58 17.05 4.21
CA THR A 25 37.37 16.17 3.34
C THR A 25 36.49 15.05 2.78
N LEU A 26 36.40 14.95 1.45
CA LEU A 26 35.73 13.82 0.79
C LEU A 26 36.76 12.76 0.39
N ALA A 27 36.56 11.53 0.85
CA ALA A 27 37.33 10.37 0.39
C ALA A 27 37.01 10.09 -1.09
N GLN A 28 38.03 10.16 -1.95
CA GLN A 28 37.89 9.80 -3.36
C GLN A 28 37.65 8.29 -3.51
N GLY A 29 36.80 7.91 -4.47
CA GLY A 29 36.55 6.50 -4.79
C GLY A 29 35.50 5.79 -3.95
N ARG A 30 34.77 6.48 -3.06
CA ARG A 30 33.63 5.90 -2.34
C ARG A 30 32.54 5.52 -3.34
N ARG A 31 32.34 4.21 -3.52
CA ARG A 31 31.27 3.66 -4.37
C ARG A 31 29.94 3.88 -3.66
N LYS A 32 28.89 4.21 -4.42
CA LYS A 32 27.52 4.24 -3.89
C LYS A 32 27.14 2.83 -3.44
N SER A 33 26.65 2.68 -2.22
CA SER A 33 26.19 1.40 -1.67
C SER A 33 24.89 0.91 -2.31
N ALA A 34 24.15 1.80 -2.98
CA ALA A 34 22.90 1.51 -3.66
C ALA A 34 22.90 2.10 -5.09
N PRO A 35 22.22 1.46 -6.04
CA PRO A 35 22.04 2.00 -7.39
C PRO A 35 21.24 3.32 -7.34
N ASN A 36 21.43 4.17 -8.36
CA ASN A 36 20.60 5.37 -8.48
C ASN A 36 19.16 4.95 -8.79
N SER A 37 18.22 5.48 -8.01
CA SER A 37 16.77 5.38 -8.26
C SER A 37 16.20 6.77 -8.54
N SER A 38 14.95 6.86 -9.02
CA SER A 38 14.27 8.15 -9.19
C SER A 38 14.13 8.93 -7.89
N PHE A 39 14.11 8.25 -6.73
CA PHE A 39 14.12 8.90 -5.42
C PHE A 39 15.38 9.73 -5.18
N THR A 40 16.52 9.39 -5.81
CA THR A 40 17.76 10.18 -5.70
C THR A 40 17.66 11.57 -6.34
N ALA A 41 16.61 11.81 -7.15
CA ALA A 41 16.32 13.13 -7.70
C ALA A 41 15.49 14.00 -6.74
N LEU A 42 14.90 13.43 -5.69
CA LEU A 42 14.05 14.12 -4.74
C LEU A 42 14.83 14.52 -3.49
N CYS A 43 14.58 15.70 -2.97
CA CYS A 43 14.94 16.04 -1.61
C CYS A 43 14.05 15.26 -0.62
N GLU A 44 14.52 15.08 0.62
CA GLU A 44 13.76 14.39 1.67
C GLU A 44 12.37 15.04 1.90
N THR A 45 12.34 16.37 1.94
CA THR A 45 11.09 17.14 2.08
C THR A 45 10.12 16.92 0.92
N GLU A 46 10.62 16.82 -0.32
CA GLU A 46 9.77 16.56 -1.50
C GLU A 46 9.19 15.14 -1.44
N SER A 47 10.00 14.16 -1.04
CA SER A 47 9.60 12.77 -0.89
C SER A 47 8.53 12.59 0.20
N LEU A 48 8.65 13.29 1.32
CA LEU A 48 7.64 13.29 2.39
C LEU A 48 6.34 13.98 1.97
N THR A 49 6.44 15.10 1.26
CA THR A 49 5.27 15.80 0.69
C THR A 49 4.56 14.89 -0.31
N LEU A 50 5.31 14.23 -1.19
CA LEU A 50 4.78 13.26 -2.14
C LEU A 50 4.04 12.11 -1.44
N ALA A 51 4.56 11.56 -0.34
CA ALA A 51 3.88 10.51 0.41
C ALA A 51 2.54 10.99 0.99
N THR A 52 2.52 12.22 1.50
CA THR A 52 1.30 12.86 2.04
C THR A 52 0.26 13.09 0.95
N ASP A 53 0.68 13.61 -0.19
CA ASP A 53 -0.21 13.86 -1.33
C ASP A 53 -0.72 12.56 -1.94
N PHE A 54 0.15 11.55 -2.06
CA PHE A 54 -0.25 10.21 -2.51
C PHE A 54 -1.34 9.61 -1.61
N HIS A 55 -1.21 9.74 -0.28
CA HIS A 55 -2.25 9.30 0.66
C HIS A 55 -3.58 10.04 0.43
N LYS A 56 -3.55 11.37 0.37
CA LYS A 56 -4.75 12.19 0.15
C LYS A 56 -5.45 11.85 -1.17
N LEU A 57 -4.68 11.75 -2.25
CA LEU A 57 -5.20 11.43 -3.57
C LEU A 57 -5.79 10.02 -3.60
N SER A 58 -5.15 9.05 -2.96
CA SER A 58 -5.70 7.69 -2.84
C SER A 58 -7.02 7.69 -2.08
N ASP A 59 -7.12 8.43 -0.98
CA ASP A 59 -8.35 8.53 -0.20
C ASP A 59 -9.50 9.21 -0.94
N GLN A 60 -9.20 10.25 -1.72
CA GLN A 60 -10.20 11.09 -2.39
C GLN A 60 -10.63 10.53 -3.75
N HIS A 61 -9.71 9.94 -4.50
CA HIS A 61 -9.92 9.63 -5.91
C HIS A 61 -9.83 8.14 -6.25
N PHE A 62 -9.41 7.28 -5.32
CA PHE A 62 -9.38 5.85 -5.61
C PHE A 62 -10.82 5.33 -5.89
N PRO A 63 -11.02 4.56 -6.98
CA PRO A 63 -12.36 4.24 -7.47
C PRO A 63 -13.00 3.06 -6.71
N PHE A 64 -13.14 3.16 -5.39
CA PHE A 64 -13.61 2.08 -4.51
C PHE A 64 -14.86 1.37 -5.02
N ASN A 65 -15.92 2.13 -5.33
CA ASN A 65 -17.19 1.56 -5.78
C ASN A 65 -17.07 0.83 -7.12
N SER A 66 -16.33 1.39 -8.09
CA SER A 66 -16.15 0.73 -9.38
C SER A 66 -15.33 -0.55 -9.24
N THR A 67 -14.26 -0.52 -8.44
CA THR A 67 -13.45 -1.69 -8.15
C THR A 67 -14.25 -2.78 -7.44
N CYS A 68 -15.05 -2.42 -6.42
CA CYS A 68 -15.94 -3.36 -5.74
C CYS A 68 -16.95 -3.99 -6.69
N TYR A 69 -17.54 -3.18 -7.57
CA TYR A 69 -18.50 -3.65 -8.55
C TYR A 69 -17.88 -4.70 -9.50
N GLU A 70 -16.70 -4.43 -10.06
CA GLU A 70 -16.04 -5.39 -10.95
C GLU A 70 -15.69 -6.69 -10.22
N ILE A 71 -15.18 -6.60 -8.98
CA ILE A 71 -14.86 -7.80 -8.18
C ILE A 71 -16.12 -8.63 -7.92
N MET A 72 -17.22 -8.00 -7.53
CA MET A 72 -18.49 -8.70 -7.26
C MET A 72 -19.12 -9.27 -8.53
N ARG A 73 -19.01 -8.54 -9.65
CA ARG A 73 -19.50 -8.99 -10.96
C ARG A 73 -18.75 -10.22 -11.48
N MET A 74 -17.51 -10.43 -11.05
CA MET A 74 -16.70 -11.59 -11.43
C MET A 74 -17.03 -12.86 -10.66
N CYS A 75 -17.86 -12.83 -9.61
CA CYS A 75 -18.30 -14.04 -8.93
C CYS A 75 -19.14 -14.90 -9.88
N HIS A 76 -18.88 -16.19 -9.96
CA HIS A 76 -19.59 -17.12 -10.84
C HIS A 76 -20.98 -17.47 -10.30
N ASP A 77 -21.08 -17.72 -9.00
CA ASP A 77 -22.29 -18.15 -8.32
C ASP A 77 -22.39 -17.63 -6.87
N GLN A 78 -23.50 -17.95 -6.20
CA GLN A 78 -23.75 -17.55 -4.81
C GLN A 78 -22.81 -18.22 -3.81
N ASN A 79 -22.37 -19.45 -4.06
CA ASN A 79 -21.47 -20.16 -3.14
C ASN A 79 -20.09 -19.49 -3.12
N GLU A 80 -19.56 -19.14 -4.29
CA GLU A 80 -18.32 -18.37 -4.42
C GLU A 80 -18.44 -17.01 -3.71
N PHE A 81 -19.56 -16.33 -3.89
CA PHE A 81 -19.84 -15.06 -3.20
C PHE A 81 -19.79 -15.21 -1.66
N PHE A 82 -20.46 -16.21 -1.09
CA PHE A 82 -20.45 -16.44 0.36
C PHE A 82 -19.06 -16.82 0.87
N ASN A 83 -18.29 -17.61 0.10
CA ASN A 83 -16.91 -17.95 0.46
C ASN A 83 -16.01 -16.70 0.50
N LYS A 84 -16.13 -15.81 -0.50
CA LYS A 84 -15.39 -14.55 -0.55
C LYS A 84 -15.70 -13.63 0.63
N LEU A 85 -16.93 -13.60 1.13
CA LEU A 85 -17.29 -12.79 2.30
C LEU A 85 -16.43 -13.13 3.53
N THR A 86 -16.23 -14.42 3.80
CA THR A 86 -15.34 -14.85 4.88
C THR A 86 -13.90 -14.42 4.61
N MET A 87 -13.42 -14.58 3.37
CA MET A 87 -12.07 -14.18 2.97
C MET A 87 -11.83 -12.67 3.15
N TYR A 88 -12.79 -11.82 2.79
CA TYR A 88 -12.67 -10.36 2.95
C TYR A 88 -12.61 -9.93 4.41
N ARG A 89 -13.34 -10.60 5.30
CA ARG A 89 -13.23 -10.34 6.75
C ARG A 89 -11.85 -10.71 7.27
N CYS A 90 -11.36 -11.90 6.93
CA CYS A 90 -10.01 -12.33 7.31
C CYS A 90 -8.93 -11.39 6.75
N ALA A 91 -9.07 -10.97 5.49
CA ALA A 91 -8.11 -10.07 4.85
C ALA A 91 -8.13 -8.66 5.48
N SER A 92 -9.29 -8.14 5.89
CA SER A 92 -9.38 -6.85 6.60
C SER A 92 -8.58 -6.90 7.90
N GLU A 93 -8.73 -7.95 8.72
CA GLU A 93 -7.97 -8.11 9.96
C GLU A 93 -6.47 -8.26 9.71
N ALA A 94 -6.06 -9.09 8.74
CA ALA A 94 -4.65 -9.25 8.39
C ALA A 94 -4.01 -7.92 7.93
N LEU A 95 -4.73 -7.10 7.15
CA LEU A 95 -4.24 -5.79 6.73
C LEU A 95 -4.10 -4.80 7.90
N LYS A 96 -5.00 -4.84 8.88
CA LYS A 96 -4.87 -4.00 10.09
C LYS A 96 -3.63 -4.36 10.89
N GLU A 97 -3.28 -5.64 10.98
CA GLU A 97 -2.03 -6.08 11.63
C GLU A 97 -0.79 -5.52 10.93
N VAL A 98 -0.76 -5.57 9.59
CA VAL A 98 0.34 -4.99 8.80
C VAL A 98 0.44 -3.48 9.03
N LEU A 99 -0.67 -2.76 8.97
CA LEU A 99 -0.70 -1.31 9.23
C LEU A 99 -0.27 -0.97 10.66
N ASN A 100 -0.64 -1.79 11.65
CA ASN A 100 -0.20 -1.63 13.03
C ASN A 100 1.32 -1.76 13.15
N VAL A 101 1.94 -2.74 12.48
CA VAL A 101 3.41 -2.89 12.46
C VAL A 101 4.07 -1.67 11.80
N ILE A 102 3.58 -1.23 10.62
CA ILE A 102 4.12 -0.08 9.91
C ILE A 102 4.01 1.21 10.74
N SER A 103 2.92 1.40 11.49
CA SER A 103 2.71 2.58 12.34
C SER A 103 3.69 2.69 13.52
N ARG A 104 4.39 1.60 13.84
CA ARG A 104 5.42 1.56 14.90
C ARG A 104 6.80 2.00 14.41
N ASP A 105 6.98 2.23 13.11
CA ASP A 105 8.25 2.76 12.60
C ASP A 105 8.58 4.10 13.28
N LYS A 106 9.78 4.18 13.85
CA LYS A 106 10.34 5.38 14.47
C LYS A 106 11.62 5.82 13.77
N THR A 107 11.71 5.63 12.46
CA THR A 107 12.83 6.14 11.67
C THR A 107 12.96 7.65 11.89
N PRO A 108 14.12 8.16 12.34
CA PRO A 108 14.34 9.59 12.48
C PRO A 108 14.46 10.21 11.08
N LEU A 109 13.42 10.94 10.67
CA LEU A 109 13.37 11.71 9.43
C LEU A 109 13.36 13.20 9.78
N MET A 110 14.04 14.04 8.99
CA MET A 110 14.15 15.48 9.24
C MET A 110 14.60 15.81 10.69
N ASP A 111 14.08 16.88 11.30
CA ASP A 111 14.34 17.30 12.68
C ASP A 111 13.45 16.62 13.72
N MET A 112 12.89 15.43 13.41
CA MET A 112 12.00 14.74 14.34
C MET A 112 12.75 14.36 15.62
N PRO A 113 12.21 14.67 16.81
CA PRO A 113 12.86 14.36 18.06
C PRO A 113 13.09 12.85 18.18
N LEU A 114 14.30 12.47 18.61
CA LEU A 114 14.80 11.09 18.72
C LEU A 114 14.12 10.26 19.83
N ASP A 115 13.05 10.78 20.43
CA ASP A 115 12.46 10.26 21.67
C ASP A 115 11.00 9.86 21.42
N PRO A 116 10.81 8.57 21.08
CA PRO A 116 10.24 7.66 22.06
C PRO A 116 11.00 6.33 22.12
N PRO A 117 10.79 5.49 23.16
CA PRO A 117 11.40 4.16 23.20
C PRO A 117 11.01 3.36 21.95
N LEU A 118 11.99 2.64 21.40
CA LEU A 118 11.78 1.72 20.27
C LEU A 118 10.68 0.71 20.64
N ILE A 119 9.55 0.79 19.95
CA ILE A 119 8.40 -0.11 20.13
C ILE A 119 8.63 -1.42 19.34
N MET A 120 9.45 -1.35 18.29
CA MET A 120 9.78 -2.46 17.39
C MET A 120 11.10 -3.12 17.77
N HIS A 121 11.28 -4.40 17.40
CA HIS A 121 12.56 -5.09 17.53
C HIS A 121 13.68 -4.32 16.82
N PRO A 122 14.88 -4.17 17.42
CA PRO A 122 15.94 -3.31 16.89
C PRO A 122 16.40 -3.66 15.46
N GLU A 123 16.45 -4.95 15.12
CA GLU A 123 16.83 -5.38 13.77
C GLU A 123 15.78 -4.98 12.72
N SER A 124 14.50 -5.13 13.04
CA SER A 124 13.42 -4.69 12.17
C SER A 124 13.44 -3.17 12.02
N GLN A 125 13.62 -2.42 13.11
CA GLN A 125 13.75 -0.96 13.02
C GLN A 125 14.91 -0.54 12.11
N LYS A 126 16.05 -1.24 12.18
CA LYS A 126 17.20 -0.99 11.28
C LYS A 126 16.83 -1.19 9.81
N GLU A 127 16.03 -2.21 9.49
CA GLU A 127 15.55 -2.46 8.12
C GLU A 127 14.59 -1.36 7.64
N PHE A 128 13.64 -0.94 8.48
CA PHE A 128 12.75 0.20 8.20
C PHE A 128 13.56 1.48 7.97
N THR A 129 14.54 1.77 8.82
CA THR A 129 15.44 2.93 8.67
C THR A 129 16.21 2.86 7.35
N ASN A 130 16.79 1.71 7.00
CA ASN A 130 17.49 1.55 5.74
C ASN A 130 16.57 1.78 4.53
N PHE A 131 15.35 1.26 4.59
CA PHE A 131 14.36 1.45 3.53
C PHE A 131 13.96 2.92 3.38
N SER A 132 13.74 3.62 4.49
CA SER A 132 13.47 5.06 4.51
C SER A 132 14.64 5.87 3.94
N LEU A 133 15.89 5.53 4.26
CA LEU A 133 17.07 6.18 3.69
C LEU A 133 17.18 5.99 2.17
N LEU A 134 16.84 4.81 1.65
CA LEU A 134 16.86 4.52 0.21
C LEU A 134 15.72 5.22 -0.55
N THR A 135 14.62 5.54 0.13
CA THR A 135 13.41 6.14 -0.45
C THR A 135 13.23 7.61 -0.07
N HIS A 136 14.23 8.23 0.58
CA HIS A 136 14.17 9.61 1.04
C HIS A 136 12.95 9.87 1.97
N GLY A 137 12.58 8.89 2.78
CA GLY A 137 11.45 8.97 3.71
C GLY A 137 10.08 8.69 3.09
N PHE A 138 9.95 8.54 1.77
CA PHE A 138 8.68 8.23 1.12
C PHE A 138 8.19 6.81 1.42
N GLY A 139 9.10 5.83 1.48
CA GLY A 139 8.75 4.41 1.37
C GLY A 139 7.73 3.93 2.41
N VAL A 140 8.02 4.14 3.69
CA VAL A 140 7.14 3.71 4.79
C VAL A 140 5.76 4.37 4.73
N PRO A 141 5.63 5.71 4.67
CA PRO A 141 4.32 6.36 4.55
C PRO A 141 3.60 6.05 3.22
N GLY A 142 4.32 5.88 2.12
CA GLY A 142 3.76 5.48 0.83
C GLY A 142 3.16 4.08 0.86
N HIS A 143 3.82 3.14 1.52
CA HIS A 143 3.24 1.82 1.79
C HIS A 143 2.04 1.92 2.73
N ALA A 144 2.14 2.68 3.83
CA ALA A 144 1.01 2.88 4.75
C ALA A 144 -0.24 3.41 4.02
N ALA A 145 -0.07 4.38 3.11
CA ALA A 145 -1.15 4.88 2.25
C ALA A 145 -1.74 3.80 1.34
N SER A 146 -0.88 3.01 0.68
CA SER A 146 -1.31 1.91 -0.20
C SER A 146 -2.10 0.84 0.57
N TRP A 147 -1.60 0.42 1.73
CA TRP A 147 -2.25 -0.57 2.58
C TRP A 147 -3.54 -0.05 3.21
N SER A 148 -3.59 1.23 3.59
CA SER A 148 -4.82 1.89 4.06
C SER A 148 -5.89 1.91 2.95
N THR A 149 -5.49 2.22 1.71
CA THR A 149 -6.38 2.19 0.55
C THR A 149 -6.90 0.77 0.30
N ALA A 150 -6.01 -0.23 0.35
CA ALA A 150 -6.41 -1.64 0.23
C ALA A 150 -7.39 -2.05 1.34
N LEU A 151 -7.14 -1.67 2.60
CA LEU A 151 -8.04 -1.94 3.71
C LEU A 151 -9.41 -1.30 3.49
N LYS A 152 -9.47 -0.03 3.09
CA LYS A 152 -10.73 0.66 2.76
C LYS A 152 -11.49 -0.04 1.63
N LEU A 153 -10.79 -0.55 0.62
CA LEU A 153 -11.40 -1.35 -0.44
C LEU A 153 -12.01 -2.64 0.10
N ILE A 154 -11.27 -3.40 0.91
CA ILE A 154 -11.75 -4.65 1.50
C ILE A 154 -12.92 -4.41 2.46
N ASP A 155 -12.87 -3.36 3.26
CA ASP A 155 -13.98 -2.98 4.14
C ASP A 155 -15.21 -2.54 3.32
N THR A 156 -14.99 -1.90 2.17
CA THR A 156 -16.08 -1.58 1.24
C THR A 156 -16.67 -2.87 0.64
N LEU A 157 -15.83 -3.82 0.21
CA LEU A 157 -16.29 -5.13 -0.26
C LEU A 157 -17.12 -5.85 0.82
N ASN A 158 -16.65 -5.87 2.07
CA ASN A 158 -17.40 -6.44 3.19
C ASN A 158 -18.78 -5.80 3.35
N ARG A 159 -18.89 -4.47 3.26
CA ARG A 159 -20.19 -3.76 3.32
C ARG A 159 -21.08 -4.08 2.13
N VAL A 160 -20.53 -4.06 0.91
CA VAL A 160 -21.26 -4.38 -0.32
C VAL A 160 -21.82 -5.80 -0.27
N SER A 161 -21.02 -6.75 0.20
CA SER A 161 -21.46 -8.14 0.34
C SER A 161 -22.60 -8.33 1.36
N MET A 162 -22.82 -7.42 2.32
CA MET A 162 -23.96 -7.53 3.23
C MET A 162 -25.29 -7.11 2.57
N ASN A 163 -25.25 -6.18 1.61
CA ASN A 163 -26.44 -5.74 0.88
C ASN A 163 -26.09 -5.37 -0.58
N PRO A 164 -25.86 -6.37 -1.44
CA PRO A 164 -25.31 -6.12 -2.77
C PRO A 164 -26.33 -5.49 -3.73
N LYS A 165 -27.65 -5.65 -3.47
CA LYS A 165 -28.72 -4.98 -4.23
C LYS A 165 -28.79 -3.47 -3.96
N ALA A 166 -28.72 -3.09 -2.67
CA ALA A 166 -28.68 -1.67 -2.29
C ALA A 166 -27.43 -0.99 -2.85
N PHE A 167 -26.29 -1.70 -2.86
CA PHE A 167 -25.08 -1.20 -3.49
C PHE A 167 -25.26 -0.92 -4.98
N CYS A 168 -25.78 -1.88 -5.77
CA CYS A 168 -26.01 -1.70 -7.20
C CYS A 168 -26.94 -0.50 -7.48
N SER A 169 -27.98 -0.35 -6.65
CA SER A 169 -28.91 0.78 -6.73
C SER A 169 -28.21 2.12 -6.43
N GLN A 170 -27.37 2.17 -5.40
CA GLN A 170 -26.62 3.37 -5.00
C GLN A 170 -25.69 3.86 -6.12
N ILE A 171 -25.02 2.94 -6.80
CA ILE A 171 -24.06 3.27 -7.87
C ILE A 171 -24.72 3.31 -9.26
N GLN A 172 -26.05 3.11 -9.34
CA GLN A 172 -26.83 3.10 -10.57
C GLN A 172 -26.29 2.10 -11.62
N ARG A 173 -25.98 0.87 -11.19
CA ARG A 173 -25.49 -0.21 -12.06
C ARG A 173 -26.40 -1.44 -12.00
N PRO A 174 -26.39 -2.31 -13.04
CA PRO A 174 -27.20 -3.51 -13.03
C PRO A 174 -26.76 -4.47 -11.93
N GLU A 175 -27.75 -5.19 -11.38
CA GLU A 175 -27.55 -6.26 -10.40
C GLU A 175 -26.63 -7.36 -10.96
N PHE A 176 -26.00 -8.11 -10.05
CA PHE A 176 -25.07 -9.16 -10.45
C PHE A 176 -25.82 -10.42 -10.92
N HIS A 177 -25.33 -11.06 -11.99
CA HIS A 177 -25.98 -12.23 -12.58
C HIS A 177 -26.17 -13.42 -11.60
N TRP A 178 -25.29 -13.54 -10.60
CA TRP A 178 -25.36 -14.61 -9.60
C TRP A 178 -26.46 -14.36 -8.54
N MET A 179 -27.02 -13.15 -8.46
CA MET A 179 -28.13 -12.84 -7.54
C MET A 179 -29.44 -13.53 -7.94
N GLU A 180 -29.62 -13.81 -9.23
CA GLU A 180 -30.84 -14.41 -9.78
C GLU A 180 -30.79 -15.95 -9.82
N GLN A 181 -29.60 -16.54 -9.63
CA GLN A 181 -29.44 -17.98 -9.62
C GLN A 181 -30.16 -18.56 -8.38
N LYS A 182 -31.08 -19.52 -8.58
CA LYS A 182 -31.69 -20.24 -7.45
C LYS A 182 -30.57 -20.98 -6.70
N PRO A 183 -30.54 -20.96 -5.35
CA PRO A 183 -29.61 -21.79 -4.61
C PRO A 183 -29.82 -23.24 -5.03
N PHE A 184 -28.73 -23.95 -5.32
CA PHE A 184 -28.78 -25.38 -5.62
C PHE A 184 -29.36 -26.06 -4.38
N LEU A 185 -30.64 -26.45 -4.44
CA LEU A 185 -31.23 -27.25 -3.37
C LEU A 185 -30.43 -28.56 -3.34
N PRO A 186 -29.82 -28.95 -2.21
CA PRO A 186 -29.23 -30.27 -2.11
C PRO A 186 -30.33 -31.27 -2.46
N MET A 187 -30.05 -32.19 -3.41
CA MET A 187 -30.98 -33.25 -3.76
C MET A 187 -31.43 -33.90 -2.46
N GLN A 188 -32.72 -33.78 -2.13
CA GLN A 188 -33.25 -34.51 -0.99
C GLN A 188 -33.03 -35.99 -1.26
N PRO A 189 -32.48 -36.76 -0.30
CA PRO A 189 -32.39 -38.21 -0.46
C PRO A 189 -33.79 -38.74 -0.76
N PRO A 190 -33.94 -39.72 -1.67
CA PRO A 190 -35.25 -40.27 -1.98
C PRO A 190 -35.91 -40.69 -0.67
N THR A 191 -37.07 -40.10 -0.38
CA THR A 191 -37.92 -40.53 0.71
C THR A 191 -38.34 -41.95 0.37
N ASN A 192 -37.68 -42.93 0.99
CA ASN A 192 -38.10 -44.32 0.97
C ASN A 192 -39.44 -44.42 1.70
N ASN A 193 -40.53 -44.09 1.02
CA ASN A 193 -41.87 -44.48 1.41
C ASN A 193 -42.06 -45.96 1.05
N PHE A 194 -41.37 -46.83 1.79
CA PHE A 194 -41.83 -48.21 1.95
C PHE A 194 -42.90 -48.19 3.04
N ASN A 195 -44.15 -48.02 2.63
CA ASN A 195 -45.27 -48.52 3.42
C ASN A 195 -45.37 -50.03 3.16
N PHE A 196 -45.45 -50.77 4.26
CA PHE A 196 -45.53 -52.23 4.46
C PHE A 196 -46.04 -53.07 3.28
#